data_AF-A0A8S9W4M7-F1
#
_entry.id   AF-A0A8S9W4M7-F1
#
_cell.length_a   1.000
_cell.length_b   1.000
_cell.length_c   1.000
_cell.angle_alpha   90.00
_cell.angle_beta   90.00
_cell.angle_gamma   90.00
#
_symmetry.space_group_name_H-M   'P 1'
#
loop_
_entity.id
_entity.type
_entity.pdbx_description
1 polymer ?
#
loop_
_entity_poly.entity_id
_entity_poly.type
_entity_poly.pdbx_seq_one_letter_code
_entity_poly.pdbx_strand_id
1 'polypeptide(L)' 'MDIRYPVDSKYSFHWQLEDEIIRIDTAPHHRRVSTYPRHMHIGKEENVIEDSVTEIGNTVEKNVKCVLEFVRSTVWE' A
#
# COMPACT_ATOMS: atom_id res chain seq x y z
N MET A 1 0.35 3.78 12.22
CA MET A 1 -0.01 2.92 11.08
C MET A 1 -1.51 2.66 11.16
N ASP A 2 -2.20 2.82 10.04
CA ASP A 2 -3.62 2.55 9.88
C ASP A 2 -3.83 1.44 8.83
N ILE A 3 -4.73 0.50 9.14
CA ILE A 3 -5.13 -0.57 8.22
C ILE A 3 -6.65 -0.53 8.12
N ARG A 4 -7.17 -0.45 6.90
CA ARG A 4 -8.61 -0.57 6.61
C ARG A 4 -8.80 -1.64 5.56
N TYR A 5 -9.69 -2.57 5.84
CA TYR A 5 -9.95 -3.72 4.98
C TYR A 5 -11.46 -4.05 4.99
N PRO A 6 -12.33 -3.16 4.46
CA PRO A 6 -13.78 -3.37 4.49
C PRO A 6 -14.22 -4.66 3.79
N VAL A 7 -13.54 -5.06 2.71
CA VAL A 7 -13.74 -6.33 1.99
C VAL A 7 -12.43 -6.75 1.30
N ASP A 8 -12.36 -8.00 0.84
CA ASP A 8 -11.12 -8.59 0.33
C ASP A 8 -10.40 -7.81 -0.77
N SER A 9 -11.18 -7.18 -1.66
CA SER A 9 -10.68 -6.41 -2.79
C SER A 9 -10.58 -4.90 -2.54
N LYS A 10 -10.93 -4.42 -1.34
CA LYS A 10 -10.91 -3.00 -0.99
C LYS A 10 -10.19 -2.80 0.32
N TYR A 11 -9.02 -2.19 0.24
CA TYR A 11 -8.19 -1.93 1.39
C TYR A 11 -7.34 -0.69 1.23
N SER A 12 -6.85 -0.22 2.37
CA SER A 12 -5.82 0.80 2.48
C SER A 12 -4.89 0.48 3.65
N PHE A 13 -3.59 0.60 3.41
CA PHE A 13 -2.53 0.59 4.39
C PHE A 13 -1.89 1.97 4.40
N HIS A 14 -1.73 2.59 5.57
CA HIS A 14 -1.04 3.86 5.70
C HIS A 14 -0.04 3.75 6.85
N TRP A 15 1.24 3.84 6.49
CA TRP A 15 2.33 4.03 7.43
C TRP A 15 2.93 5.42 7.22
N GLN A 16 3.24 6.12 8.30
CA GLN A 16 3.85 7.43 8.26
C GLN A 16 4.78 7.60 9.45
N LEU A 17 5.96 8.14 9.19
CA LEU A 17 6.93 8.58 10.19
C LEU A 17 7.42 9.95 9.77
N GLU A 18 7.16 10.96 10.60
CA GLU A 18 7.41 12.37 10.24
C GLU A 18 6.77 12.72 8.89
N ASP A 19 7.58 13.17 7.92
CA ASP A 19 7.16 13.55 6.57
C ASP A 19 7.19 12.38 5.57
N GLU A 20 7.73 11.22 5.96
CA GLU A 20 7.81 10.04 5.09
C GLU A 20 6.51 9.23 5.16
N ILE A 21 5.85 9.08 4.01
CA ILE A 21 4.62 8.29 3.89
C ILE A 21 4.84 7.01 3.07
N ILE A 22 4.20 5.93 3.49
CA ILE A 22 3.96 4.75 2.66
C ILE A 22 2.47 4.47 2.73
N ARG A 23 1.76 4.67 1.62
CA ARG A 23 0.35 4.32 1.51
C ARG A 23 0.15 3.31 0.39
N ILE A 24 -0.67 2.29 0.62
CA ILE A 24 -1.13 1.36 -0.40
C ILE A 24 -2.64 1.36 -0.35
N ASP A 25 -3.32 1.61 -1.45
CA ASP A 25 -4.77 1.47 -1.50
C ASP A 25 -5.31 1.04 -2.86
N THR A 26 -6.62 0.84 -2.90
CA THR A 26 -7.37 0.28 -4.02
C THR A 26 -8.40 1.28 -4.58
N ALA A 27 -8.24 2.57 -4.29
CA ALA A 27 -9.12 3.59 -4.81
C ALA A 27 -8.97 3.70 -6.35
N PRO A 28 -10.08 3.74 -7.12
CA PRO A 28 -10.06 3.59 -8.58
C PRO A 28 -9.65 4.88 -9.33
N HIS A 29 -8.66 5.61 -8.82
CA HIS A 29 -8.20 6.90 -9.35
C HIS A 29 -7.05 6.76 -10.36
N HIS A 30 -6.15 5.78 -10.16
CA HIS A 30 -4.89 5.66 -10.92
C HIS A 30 -4.93 4.56 -11.98
N ARG A 31 -5.83 4.68 -12.97
CA ARG A 31 -6.04 3.68 -14.05
C ARG A 31 -4.84 3.37 -14.95
N ARG A 32 -3.74 4.11 -14.81
CA ARG A 32 -2.54 4.00 -15.66
C ARG A 32 -1.49 3.04 -15.11
N VAL A 33 -1.56 2.67 -13.83
CA VAL A 33 -0.67 1.66 -13.23
C VAL A 33 -1.08 0.26 -13.67
N SER A 34 -0.12 -0.64 -13.89
CA SER A 34 -0.44 -2.01 -14.34
C SER A 34 -1.17 -2.84 -13.29
N THR A 35 -1.02 -2.48 -12.01
CA THR A 35 -1.64 -3.15 -10.85
C THR A 35 -3.01 -2.61 -10.47
N TYR A 36 -3.61 -1.76 -11.31
CA TYR A 36 -4.92 -1.15 -11.08
C TYR A 36 -5.98 -2.18 -10.61
N PRO A 37 -6.75 -1.91 -9.54
CA PRO A 37 -6.86 -0.63 -8.83
C PRO A 37 -5.81 -0.40 -7.75
N ARG A 38 -4.93 -1.36 -7.50
CA ARG A 38 -3.88 -1.27 -6.48
C ARG A 38 -2.82 -0.26 -6.91
N HIS A 39 -2.37 0.57 -5.99
CA HIS A 39 -1.27 1.52 -6.19
C HIS A 39 -0.64 1.88 -4.86
N MET A 40 0.57 2.45 -4.91
CA MET A 40 1.29 2.91 -3.73
C MET A 40 1.70 4.38 -3.84
N HIS A 41 1.69 5.07 -2.71
CA HIS A 41 2.28 6.39 -2.52
C HIS A 41 3.53 6.23 -1.64
N ILE A 42 4.70 6.67 -2.12
CA ILE A 42 5.97 6.56 -1.38
C ILE A 42 6.62 7.95 -1.21
N GLY A 43 6.94 8.29 0.04
CA GLY A 43 7.57 9.55 0.45
C GLY A 43 6.64 10.76 0.38
N LYS A 44 5.79 10.85 -0.65
CA LYS A 44 4.78 11.90 -0.82
C LYS A 44 3.50 11.35 -1.46
N GLU A 45 2.39 12.02 -1.20
CA GLU A 45 1.06 11.62 -1.72
C GLU A 45 1.02 11.66 -3.25
N GLU A 46 1.78 12.56 -3.89
CA GLU A 46 1.76 12.69 -5.34
C GLU A 46 2.62 11.64 -6.04
N ASN A 47 3.50 10.95 -5.31
CA ASN A 47 4.41 9.95 -5.88
C ASN A 47 3.74 8.58 -5.96
N VAL A 48 2.94 8.39 -7.01
CA VAL A 48 2.17 7.17 -7.24
C VAL A 48 2.94 6.17 -8.10
N ILE A 49 3.12 4.97 -7.58
CA ILE A 49 3.76 3.84 -8.27
C ILE A 49 2.87 2.59 -8.24
N GLU A 50 3.27 1.59 -9.02
CA GLU A 50 2.62 0.28 -9.04
C GLU A 50 2.78 -0.42 -7.69
N ASP A 51 1.71 -1.03 -7.20
CA ASP A 51 1.77 -1.85 -5.99
C ASP A 51 2.38 -3.23 -6.26
N SER A 52 3.65 -3.38 -5.87
CA SER A 52 4.39 -4.64 -5.93
C SER A 52 4.32 -5.45 -4.62
N VAL A 53 3.61 -4.95 -3.60
CA VAL A 53 3.66 -5.47 -2.23
C VAL A 53 2.42 -6.31 -1.91
N THR A 54 1.24 -5.90 -2.35
CA THR A 54 -0.01 -6.61 -2.06
C THR A 54 -0.59 -7.29 -3.29
N GLU A 55 -1.67 -8.08 -3.11
CA GLU A 55 -2.40 -8.66 -4.25
C GLU A 55 -3.89 -8.79 -3.94
N ILE A 56 -4.74 -8.56 -4.94
CA ILE A 56 -6.17 -8.89 -4.86
C ILE A 56 -6.29 -10.41 -5.00
N GLY A 57 -6.73 -11.09 -3.94
CA GLY A 57 -6.81 -12.56 -3.87
C GLY A 57 -5.92 -13.17 -2.78
N ASN A 58 -5.00 -12.39 -2.21
CA ASN A 58 -4.37 -12.76 -0.95
C ASN A 58 -5.34 -12.60 0.23
N THR A 59 -5.11 -13.34 1.31
CA THR A 59 -5.80 -13.07 2.59
C THR A 59 -5.31 -11.76 3.19
N VAL A 60 -6.11 -11.20 4.10
CA VAL A 60 -5.78 -9.97 4.83
C VAL A 60 -4.43 -10.11 5.53
N GLU A 61 -4.22 -11.22 6.24
CA GLU A 61 -3.00 -11.49 7.02
C GLU A 61 -1.77 -11.55 6.13
N LYS A 62 -1.88 -12.14 4.94
CA LYS A 62 -0.78 -12.20 3.98
C LYS A 62 -0.42 -10.82 3.46
N ASN A 63 -1.41 -10.01 3.08
CA ASN A 63 -1.17 -8.64 2.64
C ASN A 63 -0.57 -7.78 3.77
N VAL A 64 -1.11 -7.86 4.99
CA VAL A 64 -0.56 -7.17 6.18
C VAL A 64 0.90 -7.56 6.41
N LYS A 65 1.22 -8.85 6.34
CA LYS A 65 2.60 -9.34 6.52
C LYS A 65 3.54 -8.76 5.46
N CYS A 66 3.16 -8.79 4.18
CA CYS A 66 3.98 -8.23 3.10
C CYS A 66 4.22 -6.72 3.28
N VAL A 67 3.20 -5.96 3.71
CA VAL A 67 3.34 -4.53 4.00
C VAL A 67 4.31 -4.28 5.16
N LEU A 68 4.21 -5.04 6.25
CA LEU A 68 5.12 -4.91 7.38
C LEU A 68 6.57 -5.26 7.00
N GLU A 69 6.77 -6.29 6.19
CA GLU A 69 8.09 -6.66 5.67
C GLU A 69 8.66 -5.56 4.76
N PHE A 70 7.84 -4.97 3.90
CA PHE A 70 8.23 -3.87 3.02
C PHE A 70 8.59 -2.60 3.78
N VAL A 71 7.76 -2.19 4.75
CA VAL A 71 8.06 -1.01 5.59
C VAL A 71 9.37 -1.24 6.34
N ARG A 72 9.55 -2.42 6.95
CA ARG A 72 10.81 -2.78 7.65
C ARG A 72 12.04 -2.71 6.74
N SER A 73 11.92 -3.06 5.46
CA SER A 73 13.03 -3.00 4.50
C SER A 73 13.26 -1.62 3.88
N THR A 74 12.36 -0.67 4.13
CA THR A 74 12.39 0.67 3.51
C THR A 74 12.79 1.74 4.52
N VAL A 75 12.44 1.55 5.79
CA VAL A 75 12.83 2.44 6.89
C VAL A 75 14.23 2.05 7.36
N TRP A 76 15.23 2.83 6.94
CA TRP A 76 16.61 2.71 7.40
C TRP A 76 16.99 3.93 8.25
N GLU A 77 17.68 3.66 9.36
CA GLU A 77 18.77 4.54 9.83
C GLU A 77 20.00 4.32 8.95
#